data_AF-N1QAD6-F1
#
_entry.id   AF-N1QAD6-F1
#
_cell.length_a   1.000
_cell.length_b   1.000
_cell.length_c   1.000
_cell.angle_alpha   90.00
_cell.angle_beta   90.00
_cell.angle_gamma   90.00
#
_symmetry.space_group_name_H-M   'P 1'
#
loop_
_entity.id
_entity.type
_entity.pdbx_description
1 polymer ?
#
loop_
_entity_poly.entity_id
_entity_poly.type
_entity_poly.pdbx_seq_one_letter_code
_entity_poly.pdbx_strand_id
1 'polypeptide(L)'
;MASDRPPIRRPLSSDDCSDCFRHVSDPEWQEFKRAKEGEQIGDEEVLKGFGLFETSVESAAQPPRCPKSCLVCSGQYRTLHSQANIHTLRYEKAFSDADAANQISNSLKAIRANFAAIRQLIQQYGDTFVRRWSKKSAAKRYKLLISVMPQVYKRGSDGLSLGKISCSNLADCRGTLLLPWLNIEYLSQDPHSLFALLHARTTNSLSSWALFDQYQLAGSFSQGALSVAYNPHCVAMDGGDDSAYGVLVPWDVEKAHRREIIGFPMAQLICDAQELLSSNLKSIVEMVLENGLEEATQGNGNWIRLIGSDFRADSDSSSFQRRPMAFTSPPSLCLDKMLETFRSRHASAMDEAELLQTDPAFAKDLLSTAERSIVHKTVSNPYATDTRHERFDCMLTSFFSLDRAVIAFGLPYSHR
;
A
#
# COMPACT_ATOMS: atom_id res chain seq x y z
N MET A 1 42.33 -16.60 16.60
CA MET A 1 42.49 -15.39 15.79
C MET A 1 42.48 -15.79 14.32
N ALA A 2 41.31 -15.65 13.69
CA ALA A 2 41.00 -15.67 12.26
C ALA A 2 39.49 -15.96 12.20
N SER A 3 38.67 -14.95 11.90
CA SER A 3 37.23 -15.17 11.69
C SER A 3 37.04 -15.63 10.25
N ASP A 4 36.69 -16.90 10.06
CA ASP A 4 36.17 -17.41 8.80
C ASP A 4 34.82 -16.73 8.52
N ARG A 5 34.82 -15.72 7.66
CA ARG A 5 33.60 -15.33 6.94
C ARG A 5 33.53 -16.18 5.67
N PRO A 6 32.37 -16.79 5.35
CA PRO A 6 32.21 -17.52 4.10
C PRO A 6 32.36 -16.53 2.92
N PRO A 7 32.81 -17.02 1.75
CA PRO A 7 33.02 -16.17 0.58
C PRO A 7 31.67 -15.68 0.06
N ILE A 8 31.36 -14.41 0.33
CA ILE A 8 30.28 -13.70 -0.34
C ILE A 8 30.65 -13.68 -1.83
N ARG A 9 29.84 -14.31 -2.70
CA ARG A 9 29.97 -14.15 -4.15
C ARG A 9 30.06 -12.66 -4.44
N ARG A 10 31.01 -12.26 -5.30
CA ARG A 10 31.32 -10.85 -5.59
C ARG A 10 30.04 -10.02 -5.65
N PRO A 11 29.99 -8.84 -5.02
CA PRO A 11 28.87 -7.92 -5.22
C PRO A 11 28.62 -7.82 -6.72
N LEU A 12 27.36 -8.00 -7.14
CA LEU A 12 26.94 -7.63 -8.49
C LEU A 12 27.53 -6.24 -8.76
N SER A 13 28.27 -6.10 -9.87
CA SER A 13 28.92 -4.83 -10.17
C SER A 13 27.86 -3.73 -10.17
N SER A 14 28.25 -2.51 -9.77
CA SER A 14 27.36 -1.35 -9.74
C SER A 14 26.66 -1.06 -11.07
N ASP A 15 27.16 -1.65 -12.15
CA ASP A 15 26.70 -1.47 -13.52
C ASP A 15 25.64 -2.50 -13.95
N ASP A 16 25.35 -3.53 -13.12
CA ASP A 16 24.34 -4.56 -13.40
C ASP A 16 22.95 -4.19 -12.84
N CYS A 17 22.62 -2.90 -12.92
CA CYS A 17 21.35 -2.31 -12.49
C CYS A 17 20.18 -2.60 -13.46
N SER A 18 20.36 -3.57 -14.37
CA SER A 18 19.39 -3.84 -15.45
C SER A 18 18.16 -4.60 -14.95
N ASP A 19 18.23 -5.26 -13.79
CA ASP A 19 17.07 -5.93 -13.19
C ASP A 19 17.13 -5.94 -11.65
N CYS A 20 16.89 -4.79 -11.03
CA CYS A 20 16.75 -4.63 -9.57
C CYS A 20 15.67 -5.54 -8.95
N PHE A 21 14.82 -6.15 -9.77
CA PHE A 21 13.74 -7.03 -9.37
C PHE A 21 13.95 -8.49 -9.80
N ARG A 22 15.14 -8.85 -10.29
CA ARG A 22 15.46 -10.23 -10.68
C ARG A 22 15.19 -11.24 -9.58
N HIS A 23 15.43 -10.84 -8.34
CA HIS A 23 15.13 -11.64 -7.15
C HIS A 23 13.62 -11.96 -6.97
N VAL A 24 12.73 -11.20 -7.61
CA VAL A 24 11.29 -11.45 -7.59
C VAL A 24 10.94 -12.65 -8.46
N SER A 25 11.62 -12.84 -9.58
CA SER A 25 11.36 -13.89 -10.58
C SER A 25 12.29 -15.12 -10.47
N ASP A 26 13.38 -15.03 -9.71
CA ASP A 26 14.35 -16.11 -9.54
C ASP A 26 13.83 -17.28 -8.66
N PRO A 27 13.71 -18.51 -9.19
CA PRO A 27 13.26 -19.67 -8.42
C PRO A 27 14.15 -20.03 -7.22
N GLU A 28 15.48 -19.89 -7.32
CA GLU A 28 16.39 -20.15 -6.19
C GLU A 28 16.08 -19.17 -5.05
N TRP A 29 15.78 -17.91 -5.39
CA TRP A 29 15.41 -16.91 -4.40
C TRP A 29 14.10 -17.23 -3.67
N GLN A 30 13.14 -17.83 -4.37
CA GLN A 30 11.88 -18.28 -3.75
C GLN A 30 12.09 -19.47 -2.82
N GLU A 31 13.07 -20.32 -3.10
CA GLU A 31 13.50 -21.40 -2.21
C GLU A 31 14.19 -20.85 -0.95
N PHE A 32 15.08 -19.86 -1.11
CA PHE A 32 15.73 -19.17 0.01
C PHE A 32 14.74 -18.52 0.98
N LYS A 33 13.60 -18.01 0.52
CA LYS A 33 12.56 -17.48 1.41
C LYS A 33 11.94 -18.54 2.32
N ARG A 34 11.97 -19.80 1.92
CA ARG A 34 11.31 -20.92 2.64
C ARG A 34 12.25 -21.73 3.51
N ALA A 35 13.54 -21.77 3.18
CA ALA A 35 14.54 -22.53 3.93
C ALA A 35 14.74 -22.07 5.38
N LYS A 36 15.14 -23.01 6.23
CA LYS A 36 15.45 -22.80 7.65
C LYS A 36 16.82 -22.15 7.83
N GLU A 37 17.03 -21.55 9.00
CA GLU A 37 18.34 -21.03 9.39
C GLU A 37 19.40 -22.15 9.38
N GLY A 38 20.57 -21.88 8.80
CA GLY A 38 21.65 -22.85 8.64
C GLY A 38 21.46 -23.88 7.52
N GLU A 39 20.33 -23.86 6.81
CA GLU A 39 20.13 -24.70 5.62
C GLU A 39 21.02 -24.19 4.47
N GLN A 40 21.48 -25.10 3.61
CA GLN A 40 22.26 -24.78 2.42
C GLN A 40 21.34 -24.80 1.21
N ILE A 41 21.30 -23.72 0.43
CA ILE A 41 20.67 -23.70 -0.89
C ILE A 41 21.75 -23.33 -1.91
N GLY A 42 22.02 -24.24 -2.84
CA GLY A 42 23.19 -24.14 -3.72
C GLY A 42 24.48 -24.14 -2.90
N ASP A 43 25.27 -23.07 -3.04
CA ASP A 43 26.54 -22.88 -2.33
C ASP A 43 26.43 -21.94 -1.12
N GLU A 44 25.23 -21.46 -0.75
CA GLU A 44 25.06 -20.47 0.31
C GLU A 44 24.31 -21.01 1.53
N GLU A 45 24.85 -20.68 2.71
CA GLU A 45 24.19 -20.90 3.99
C GLU A 45 23.17 -19.81 4.26
N VAL A 46 22.02 -20.22 4.75
CA VAL A 46 21.02 -19.30 5.25
C VAL A 46 21.49 -18.58 6.53
N LEU A 47 21.73 -17.27 6.43
CA LEU A 47 22.08 -16.39 7.56
C LEU A 47 20.95 -16.21 8.59
N LYS A 48 21.35 -15.87 9.83
CA LYS A 48 20.44 -15.60 10.96
C LYS A 48 19.50 -14.41 10.69
N GLY A 49 18.21 -14.64 10.93
CA GLY A 49 17.17 -13.65 11.26
C GLY A 49 17.11 -12.30 10.51
N PHE A 50 16.54 -11.32 11.21
CA PHE A 50 16.36 -9.93 10.80
C PHE A 50 17.40 -9.06 11.51
N GLY A 51 17.84 -7.96 10.91
CA GLY A 51 18.85 -7.10 11.51
C GLY A 51 19.47 -6.13 10.52
N LEU A 52 20.60 -5.52 10.87
CA LEU A 52 21.36 -4.63 10.00
C LEU A 52 22.64 -5.33 9.52
N PHE A 53 22.89 -5.33 8.21
CA PHE A 53 23.96 -6.12 7.59
C PHE A 53 25.39 -5.67 7.94
N GLU A 54 25.66 -4.36 7.95
CA GLU A 54 27.03 -3.84 7.96
C GLU A 54 27.48 -3.30 9.32
N THR A 55 26.54 -2.93 10.19
CA THR A 55 26.82 -2.21 11.43
C THR A 55 25.92 -2.67 12.59
N SER A 56 26.46 -2.58 13.81
CA SER A 56 25.65 -2.66 15.02
C SER A 56 25.05 -1.30 15.32
N VAL A 57 23.77 -1.26 15.65
CA VAL A 57 23.11 -0.06 16.19
C VAL A 57 23.08 -0.19 17.70
N GLU A 58 23.55 0.84 18.39
CA GLU A 58 23.29 0.96 19.83
C GLU A 58 21.79 1.24 20.02
N SER A 59 21.08 0.22 20.49
CA SER A 59 19.65 0.27 20.77
C SER A 59 19.32 -0.57 21.98
N ALA A 60 18.32 -0.14 22.76
CA ALA A 60 17.81 -0.90 23.88
C ALA A 60 16.94 -2.08 23.43
N ALA A 61 16.41 -2.08 22.20
CA ALA A 61 15.65 -3.18 21.64
C ALA A 61 16.53 -4.18 20.88
N GLN A 62 16.01 -5.41 20.80
CA GLN A 62 16.62 -6.45 19.97
C GLN A 62 15.86 -6.59 18.66
N PRO A 63 16.55 -6.99 17.57
CA PRO A 63 15.88 -7.27 16.31
C PRO A 63 14.89 -8.45 16.45
N PRO A 64 13.97 -8.60 15.49
CA PRO A 64 13.05 -9.74 15.47
C PRO A 64 13.77 -11.08 15.58
N ARG A 65 13.33 -11.90 16.52
CA ARG A 65 13.89 -13.25 16.77
C ARG A 65 13.14 -14.35 16.01
N CYS A 66 12.15 -14.00 15.19
CA CYS A 66 11.46 -14.96 14.34
C CYS A 66 12.40 -15.54 13.27
N PRO A 67 12.11 -16.76 12.77
CA PRO A 67 12.79 -17.29 11.59
C PRO A 67 12.68 -16.33 10.42
N LYS A 68 13.70 -16.27 9.55
CA LYS A 68 13.70 -15.40 8.36
C LYS A 68 12.50 -15.65 7.41
N SER A 69 11.92 -16.84 7.45
CA SER A 69 10.76 -17.27 6.67
C SER A 69 9.43 -16.78 7.27
N CYS A 70 9.46 -16.13 8.44
CA CYS A 70 8.28 -15.51 9.03
C CYS A 70 7.78 -14.38 8.13
N LEU A 71 6.68 -14.66 7.41
CA LEU A 71 6.07 -13.74 6.45
C LEU A 71 5.66 -12.40 7.08
N VAL A 72 5.29 -12.41 8.37
CA VAL A 72 4.96 -11.19 9.10
C VAL A 72 6.20 -10.32 9.30
N CYS A 73 7.27 -10.89 9.87
CA CYS A 73 8.48 -10.14 10.16
C CYS A 73 9.20 -9.71 8.88
N SER A 74 9.20 -10.51 7.81
CA SER A 74 9.73 -10.12 6.50
C SER A 74 8.95 -9.02 5.81
N GLY A 75 7.68 -8.83 6.19
CA GLY A 75 6.87 -7.70 5.75
C GLY A 75 7.15 -6.40 6.50
N GLN A 76 8.02 -6.42 7.52
CA GLN A 76 8.27 -5.26 8.40
C GLN A 76 9.76 -4.94 8.54
N TYR A 77 10.60 -5.96 8.43
CA TYR A 77 12.05 -5.89 8.44
C TYR A 77 12.61 -6.68 7.26
N ARG A 78 13.80 -6.29 6.84
CA ARG A 78 14.61 -6.99 5.85
C ARG A 78 15.53 -7.98 6.54
N THR A 79 15.67 -9.16 5.96
CA THR A 79 16.57 -10.20 6.48
C THR A 79 18.03 -9.82 6.23
N LEU A 80 18.96 -10.34 7.03
CA LEU A 80 20.40 -10.11 6.78
C LEU A 80 20.85 -10.68 5.42
N HIS A 81 20.32 -11.84 5.04
CA HIS A 81 20.59 -12.46 3.74
C HIS A 81 20.11 -11.59 2.57
N SER A 82 18.87 -11.05 2.64
CA SER A 82 18.36 -10.15 1.60
C SER A 82 19.23 -8.91 1.42
N GLN A 83 19.75 -8.34 2.50
CA GLN A 83 20.65 -7.17 2.44
C GLN A 83 22.03 -7.52 1.86
N ALA A 84 22.55 -8.70 2.17
CA ALA A 84 23.83 -9.17 1.67
C ALA A 84 23.81 -9.30 0.14
N ASN A 85 22.73 -9.89 -0.38
CA ASN A 85 22.63 -10.32 -1.77
C ASN A 85 21.91 -9.31 -2.68
N ILE A 86 21.08 -8.42 -2.12
CA ILE A 86 20.29 -7.45 -2.91
C ILE A 86 20.53 -6.05 -2.35
N HIS A 87 21.26 -5.25 -3.13
CA HIS A 87 21.66 -3.90 -2.72
C HIS A 87 20.45 -2.98 -2.43
N THR A 88 19.38 -3.05 -3.22
CA THR A 88 18.15 -2.26 -3.00
C THR A 88 17.41 -2.64 -1.72
N LEU A 89 17.69 -3.82 -1.17
CA LEU A 89 17.16 -4.26 0.13
C LEU A 89 18.08 -3.89 1.30
N ARG A 90 19.18 -3.17 1.10
CA ARG A 90 19.95 -2.60 2.22
C ARG A 90 19.20 -1.43 2.84
N TYR A 91 19.25 -1.34 4.16
CA TYR A 91 18.79 -0.13 4.85
C TYR A 91 19.72 1.03 4.49
N GLU A 92 19.16 2.19 4.21
CA GLU A 92 19.94 3.38 3.82
C GLU A 92 20.81 3.88 4.96
N LYS A 93 20.27 3.80 6.18
CA LYS A 93 20.92 4.23 7.41
C LYS A 93 20.30 3.53 8.61
N ALA A 94 20.96 3.66 9.74
CA ALA A 94 20.42 3.30 11.04
C ALA A 94 20.07 4.55 11.85
N PHE A 95 18.98 4.49 12.61
CA PHE A 95 18.63 5.50 13.60
C PHE A 95 18.90 5.00 15.02
N SER A 96 19.37 5.91 15.88
CA SER A 96 19.29 5.72 17.33
C SER A 96 17.83 5.65 17.78
N ASP A 97 17.56 5.11 18.96
CA ASP A 97 16.19 5.02 19.48
C ASP A 97 15.54 6.41 19.63
N ALA A 98 16.34 7.42 20.02
CA ALA A 98 15.89 8.80 20.11
C ALA A 98 15.56 9.39 18.73
N ASP A 99 16.41 9.18 17.73
CA ASP A 99 16.16 9.68 16.37
C ASP A 99 14.96 8.99 15.72
N ALA A 100 14.81 7.68 15.95
CA ALA A 100 13.67 6.90 15.49
C ALA A 100 12.36 7.42 16.10
N ALA A 101 12.32 7.64 17.42
CA ALA A 101 11.16 8.20 18.10
C ALA A 101 10.84 9.63 17.61
N ASN A 102 11.86 10.47 17.44
CA ASN A 102 11.71 11.84 16.95
C ASN A 102 11.18 11.87 15.51
N GLN A 103 11.69 11.00 14.62
CA GLN A 103 11.22 10.91 13.24
C GLN A 103 9.72 10.63 13.17
N ILE A 104 9.26 9.59 13.88
CA ILE A 104 7.84 9.21 13.90
C ILE A 104 6.99 10.31 14.53
N SER A 105 7.40 10.85 15.67
CA SER A 105 6.68 11.91 16.38
C SER A 105 6.51 13.17 15.53
N ASN A 106 7.57 13.60 14.83
CA ASN A 106 7.55 14.78 13.96
C ASN A 106 6.59 14.58 12.77
N SER A 107 6.67 13.43 12.08
CA SER A 107 5.74 13.12 10.99
C SER A 107 4.29 13.11 11.46
N LEU A 108 4.00 12.46 12.60
CA LEU A 108 2.64 12.43 13.15
C LEU A 108 2.14 13.81 13.56
N LYS A 109 3.00 14.67 14.10
CA LYS A 109 2.65 16.07 14.40
C LYS A 109 2.28 16.82 13.13
N ALA A 110 3.05 16.66 12.05
CA ALA A 110 2.76 17.29 10.75
C ALA A 110 1.44 16.78 10.16
N ILE A 111 1.23 15.46 10.14
CA ILE A 111 0.00 14.82 9.63
C ILE A 111 -1.23 15.35 10.39
N ARG A 112 -1.18 15.34 11.74
CA ARG A 112 -2.28 15.82 12.58
C ARG A 112 -2.57 17.30 12.34
N ALA A 113 -1.55 18.13 12.22
CA ALA A 113 -1.70 19.55 11.93
C ALA A 113 -2.35 19.79 10.56
N ASN A 114 -1.92 19.05 9.53
CA ASN A 114 -2.49 19.14 8.19
C ASN A 114 -3.97 18.75 8.17
N PHE A 115 -4.32 17.60 8.75
CA PHE A 115 -5.73 17.18 8.80
C PHE A 115 -6.59 18.09 9.67
N ALA A 116 -6.06 18.64 10.76
CA ALA A 116 -6.76 19.64 11.56
C ALA A 116 -7.05 20.92 10.74
N ALA A 117 -6.07 21.42 9.98
CA ALA A 117 -6.25 22.57 9.10
C ALA A 117 -7.31 22.31 8.03
N ILE A 118 -7.30 21.13 7.40
CA ILE A 118 -8.33 20.74 6.42
C ILE A 118 -9.71 20.71 7.07
N ARG A 119 -9.86 20.09 8.24
CA ARG A 119 -11.14 20.04 8.96
C ARG A 119 -11.67 21.44 9.26
N GLN A 120 -10.80 22.35 9.73
CA GLN A 120 -11.16 23.73 10.00
C GLN A 120 -11.63 24.46 8.73
N LEU A 121 -10.88 24.33 7.63
CA LEU A 121 -11.24 24.95 6.34
C LEU A 121 -12.55 24.42 5.78
N ILE A 122 -12.80 23.11 5.86
CA ILE A 122 -14.06 22.49 5.40
C ILE A 122 -15.22 22.86 6.32
N GLN A 123 -15.00 22.94 7.63
CA GLN A 123 -16.03 23.40 8.58
C GLN A 123 -16.45 24.84 8.30
N GLN A 124 -15.48 25.71 8.01
CA GLN A 124 -15.75 27.13 7.79
C GLN A 124 -16.23 27.44 6.36
N TYR A 125 -15.70 26.77 5.34
CA TYR A 125 -15.89 27.11 3.92
C TYR A 125 -16.30 25.93 3.04
N GLY A 126 -16.84 24.85 3.62
CA GLY A 126 -17.21 23.63 2.90
C GLY A 126 -18.13 23.87 1.70
N ASP A 127 -19.11 24.76 1.82
CA ASP A 127 -20.04 25.07 0.72
C ASP A 127 -19.34 25.77 -0.44
N THR A 128 -18.41 26.68 -0.11
CA THR A 128 -17.59 27.36 -1.10
C THR A 128 -16.62 26.39 -1.78
N PHE A 129 -15.99 25.51 -1.01
CA PHE A 129 -15.11 24.46 -1.53
C PHE A 129 -15.84 23.54 -2.52
N VAL A 130 -16.98 22.97 -2.10
CA VAL A 130 -17.81 22.07 -2.95
C VAL A 130 -18.20 22.76 -4.24
N ARG A 131 -18.70 24.00 -4.16
CA ARG A 131 -19.12 24.79 -5.32
C ARG A 131 -17.95 25.06 -6.28
N ARG A 132 -16.79 25.47 -5.77
CA ARG A 132 -15.62 25.80 -6.60
C ARG A 132 -15.01 24.56 -7.24
N TRP A 133 -14.87 23.47 -6.51
CA TRP A 133 -14.35 22.21 -7.04
C TRP A 133 -15.27 21.62 -8.10
N SER A 134 -16.57 21.57 -7.83
CA SER A 134 -17.57 20.99 -8.76
C SER A 134 -17.70 21.81 -10.05
N LYS A 135 -17.51 23.14 -9.99
CA LYS A 135 -17.49 24.01 -11.17
C LYS A 135 -16.26 23.84 -12.08
N LYS A 136 -15.16 23.26 -11.59
CA LYS A 136 -13.98 22.99 -12.42
C LYS A 136 -14.26 21.80 -13.32
N SER A 137 -13.97 21.94 -14.62
CA SER A 137 -14.00 20.80 -15.55
C SER A 137 -12.93 19.77 -15.17
N ALA A 138 -13.10 18.51 -15.61
CA ALA A 138 -12.14 17.45 -15.36
C ALA A 138 -10.70 17.85 -15.74
N ALA A 139 -10.50 18.48 -16.90
CA ALA A 139 -9.19 19.00 -17.32
C ALA A 139 -8.61 20.07 -16.38
N LYS A 140 -9.43 20.96 -15.82
CA LYS A 140 -8.98 21.96 -14.84
C LYS A 140 -8.64 21.32 -13.50
N ARG A 141 -9.42 20.31 -13.06
CA ARG A 141 -9.11 19.51 -11.86
C ARG A 141 -7.80 18.76 -12.03
N TYR A 142 -7.62 18.07 -13.15
CA TYR A 142 -6.40 17.33 -13.48
C TYR A 142 -5.15 18.23 -13.43
N LYS A 143 -5.20 19.42 -14.07
CA LYS A 143 -4.09 20.38 -14.04
C LYS A 143 -3.74 20.84 -12.62
N LEU A 144 -4.75 21.11 -11.80
CA LEU A 144 -4.57 21.49 -10.39
C LEU A 144 -3.96 20.34 -9.58
N LEU A 145 -4.47 19.13 -9.75
CA LEU A 145 -3.97 17.96 -9.02
C LEU A 145 -2.51 17.65 -9.39
N ILE A 146 -2.13 17.76 -10.66
CA ILE A 146 -0.72 17.60 -11.07
C ILE A 146 0.18 18.67 -10.49
N SER A 147 -0.28 19.92 -10.37
CA SER A 147 0.56 20.98 -9.83
C SER A 147 0.84 20.78 -8.33
N VAL A 148 -0.08 20.16 -7.59
CA VAL A 148 0.12 19.83 -6.17
C VAL A 148 0.83 18.50 -5.98
N MET A 149 0.49 17.50 -6.79
CA MET A 149 0.89 16.11 -6.60
C MET A 149 1.68 15.59 -7.82
N PRO A 150 2.79 16.25 -8.22
CA PRO A 150 3.49 15.89 -9.46
C PRO A 150 4.06 14.46 -9.43
N GLN A 151 4.33 13.94 -8.22
CA GLN A 151 4.91 12.63 -7.97
C GLN A 151 3.89 11.49 -7.85
N VAL A 152 2.60 11.78 -7.91
CA VAL A 152 1.53 10.77 -7.80
C VAL A 152 1.19 10.20 -9.18
N TYR A 153 0.80 8.92 -9.20
CA TYR A 153 0.57 8.18 -10.42
C TYR A 153 -0.50 8.86 -11.30
N LYS A 154 -0.15 8.98 -12.60
CA LYS A 154 -0.91 9.79 -13.56
C LYS A 154 -1.91 8.98 -14.40
N ARG A 155 -1.90 7.63 -14.42
CA ARG A 155 -2.64 6.82 -15.41
C ARG A 155 -3.61 5.80 -14.80
N GLY A 156 -4.61 5.37 -15.57
CA GLY A 156 -5.87 4.69 -15.21
C GLY A 156 -5.88 3.36 -14.42
N SER A 157 -7.02 2.67 -14.50
CA SER A 157 -7.53 1.58 -13.62
C SER A 157 -6.70 0.29 -13.53
N ASP A 158 -5.64 0.17 -14.33
CA ASP A 158 -4.72 -0.96 -14.22
C ASP A 158 -3.78 -0.63 -13.07
N GLY A 159 -3.95 -1.30 -11.93
CA GLY A 159 -3.12 -1.09 -10.75
C GLY A 159 -1.63 -0.99 -11.08
N LEU A 160 -0.89 -0.21 -10.28
CA LEU A 160 0.53 0.04 -10.48
C LEU A 160 1.30 -1.29 -10.57
N SER A 161 1.70 -1.67 -11.78
CA SER A 161 2.71 -2.72 -11.96
C SER A 161 4.07 -2.05 -11.85
N LEU A 162 4.93 -2.57 -10.98
CA LEU A 162 6.29 -2.05 -10.80
C LEU A 162 7.08 -2.07 -12.11
N GLY A 163 6.81 -3.04 -13.01
CA GLY A 163 7.38 -3.08 -14.37
C GLY A 163 6.86 -2.01 -15.34
N LYS A 164 5.76 -1.32 -15.02
CA LYS A 164 5.23 -0.18 -15.81
C LYS A 164 5.70 1.18 -15.29
N ILE A 165 6.47 1.20 -14.20
CA ILE A 165 7.03 2.44 -13.67
C ILE A 165 8.21 2.85 -14.55
N SER A 166 7.95 3.79 -15.45
CA SER A 166 8.99 4.48 -16.22
C SER A 166 9.59 5.57 -15.36
N CYS A 167 10.62 5.23 -14.58
CA CYS A 167 11.51 6.23 -14.00
C CYS A 167 12.95 5.79 -14.24
N SER A 168 13.80 6.75 -14.61
CA SER A 168 15.25 6.55 -14.67
C SER A 168 15.86 6.30 -13.28
N ASN A 169 15.19 6.74 -12.21
CA ASN A 169 15.61 6.53 -10.82
C ASN A 169 14.40 6.22 -9.92
N LEU A 170 14.52 5.22 -9.03
CA LEU A 170 13.47 4.85 -8.06
C LEU A 170 13.11 6.02 -7.12
N ALA A 171 14.06 6.91 -6.85
CA ALA A 171 13.82 8.11 -6.04
C ALA A 171 12.74 9.02 -6.66
N ASP A 172 12.70 9.11 -7.99
CA ASP A 172 11.72 9.95 -8.72
C ASP A 172 10.30 9.38 -8.60
N CYS A 173 10.17 8.06 -8.41
CA CYS A 173 8.88 7.41 -8.26
C CYS A 173 8.41 7.32 -6.80
N ARG A 174 9.16 7.83 -5.82
CA ARG A 174 8.86 7.63 -4.39
C ARG A 174 7.42 7.98 -4.04
N GLY A 175 6.90 9.10 -4.54
CA GLY A 175 5.51 9.51 -4.28
C GLY A 175 4.47 8.52 -4.82
N THR A 176 4.71 7.98 -6.00
CA THR A 176 3.86 6.95 -6.63
C THR A 176 3.96 5.63 -5.88
N LEU A 177 5.14 5.26 -5.40
CA LEU A 177 5.38 4.03 -4.63
C LEU A 177 4.81 4.11 -3.20
N LEU A 178 4.72 5.30 -2.62
CA LEU A 178 4.10 5.55 -1.31
C LEU A 178 2.57 5.55 -1.38
N LEU A 179 2.00 6.03 -2.50
CA LEU A 179 0.54 6.12 -2.69
C LEU A 179 0.09 5.41 -4.00
N PRO A 180 0.36 4.10 -4.15
CA PRO A 180 0.12 3.38 -5.41
C PRO A 180 -1.36 3.23 -5.77
N TRP A 181 -2.25 3.44 -4.79
CA TRP A 181 -3.70 3.41 -4.94
C TRP A 181 -4.30 4.78 -5.34
N LEU A 182 -3.52 5.86 -5.26
CA LEU A 182 -4.00 7.21 -5.53
C LEU A 182 -3.76 7.58 -6.99
N ASN A 183 -4.84 7.93 -7.70
CA ASN A 183 -4.81 8.21 -9.12
C ASN A 183 -5.39 9.58 -9.43
N ILE A 184 -4.59 10.42 -10.09
CA ILE A 184 -4.97 11.79 -10.50
C ILE A 184 -6.11 11.77 -11.53
N GLU A 185 -6.09 10.84 -12.49
CA GLU A 185 -7.16 10.72 -13.49
C GLU A 185 -8.48 10.45 -12.78
N TYR A 186 -8.52 9.45 -11.89
CA TYR A 186 -9.72 9.11 -11.11
C TYR A 186 -10.25 10.31 -10.32
N LEU A 187 -9.39 11.00 -9.56
CA LEU A 187 -9.77 12.20 -8.80
C LEU A 187 -10.26 13.37 -9.68
N SER A 188 -9.78 13.45 -10.92
CA SER A 188 -10.15 14.52 -11.83
C SER A 188 -11.48 14.29 -12.53
N GLN A 189 -11.89 13.04 -12.75
CA GLN A 189 -13.09 12.70 -13.49
C GLN A 189 -14.36 12.93 -12.65
N ASP A 190 -14.37 12.47 -11.41
CA ASP A 190 -15.49 12.63 -10.49
C ASP A 190 -15.14 13.62 -9.36
N PRO A 191 -15.87 14.75 -9.22
CA PRO A 191 -15.63 15.69 -8.13
C PRO A 191 -15.87 15.07 -6.75
N HIS A 192 -16.79 14.11 -6.62
CA HIS A 192 -17.16 13.53 -5.32
C HIS A 192 -16.07 12.63 -4.77
N SER A 193 -15.24 12.03 -5.63
CA SER A 193 -14.09 11.23 -5.23
C SER A 193 -13.11 12.02 -4.35
N LEU A 194 -12.84 13.30 -4.65
CA LEU A 194 -12.00 14.13 -3.77
C LEU A 194 -12.71 14.39 -2.42
N PHE A 195 -14.03 14.62 -2.43
CA PHE A 195 -14.79 14.88 -1.21
C PHE A 195 -14.80 13.66 -0.29
N ALA A 196 -15.04 12.48 -0.86
CA ALA A 196 -15.01 11.21 -0.17
C ALA A 196 -13.63 10.94 0.45
N LEU A 197 -12.54 11.15 -0.31
CA LEU A 197 -11.18 10.99 0.19
C LEU A 197 -10.87 11.95 1.36
N LEU A 198 -11.20 13.23 1.21
CA LEU A 198 -11.02 14.23 2.26
C LEU A 198 -11.79 13.85 3.52
N HIS A 199 -13.06 13.49 3.38
CA HIS A 199 -13.89 13.09 4.51
C HIS A 199 -13.34 11.85 5.20
N ALA A 200 -13.08 10.78 4.45
CA ALA A 200 -12.57 9.52 4.96
C ALA A 200 -11.25 9.67 5.73
N ARG A 201 -10.29 10.43 5.19
CA ARG A 201 -8.96 10.60 5.79
C ARG A 201 -8.92 11.62 6.94
N THR A 202 -9.87 12.57 7.00
CA THR A 202 -9.88 13.58 8.07
C THR A 202 -10.78 13.23 9.24
N THR A 203 -11.77 12.34 9.08
CA THR A 203 -12.71 11.99 10.15
C THR A 203 -12.33 10.74 10.94
N ASN A 204 -11.50 9.87 10.36
CA ASN A 204 -11.03 8.65 11.01
C ASN A 204 -9.66 8.86 11.65
N SER A 205 -9.34 8.04 12.66
CA SER A 205 -8.05 8.07 13.35
C SER A 205 -6.90 7.66 12.43
N LEU A 206 -5.67 8.09 12.72
CA LEU A 206 -4.52 7.68 11.90
C LEU A 206 -4.22 6.18 12.03
N SER A 207 -4.38 5.65 13.25
CA SER A 207 -4.25 4.22 13.56
C SER A 207 -5.16 3.34 12.71
N SER A 208 -6.41 3.77 12.47
CA SER A 208 -7.39 3.00 11.69
C SER A 208 -6.97 2.78 10.22
N TRP A 209 -6.07 3.62 9.71
CA TRP A 209 -5.54 3.53 8.35
C TRP A 209 -4.21 2.78 8.25
N ALA A 210 -3.51 2.55 9.37
CA ALA A 210 -2.16 2.01 9.38
C ALA A 210 -2.05 0.64 8.69
N LEU A 211 -3.02 -0.26 8.92
CA LEU A 211 -3.03 -1.58 8.29
C LEU A 211 -3.32 -1.51 6.79
N PHE A 212 -4.21 -0.61 6.37
CA PHE A 212 -4.45 -0.35 4.96
C PHE A 212 -3.17 0.16 4.30
N ASP A 213 -2.54 1.20 4.87
CA ASP A 213 -1.33 1.80 4.31
C ASP A 213 -0.17 0.78 4.28
N GLN A 214 0.02 -0.02 5.34
CA GLN A 214 0.98 -1.14 5.36
C GLN A 214 0.77 -2.10 4.19
N TYR A 215 -0.49 -2.49 3.95
CA TYR A 215 -0.83 -3.43 2.88
C TYR A 215 -0.52 -2.86 1.50
N GLN A 216 -0.77 -1.56 1.29
CA GLN A 216 -0.43 -0.88 0.04
C GLN A 216 1.08 -0.80 -0.19
N LEU A 217 1.86 -0.64 0.89
CA LEU A 217 3.32 -0.48 0.85
C LEU A 217 4.09 -1.82 0.79
N ALA A 218 3.44 -2.93 1.12
CA ALA A 218 4.10 -4.24 1.25
C ALA A 218 4.87 -4.65 -0.03
N GLY A 219 4.30 -4.39 -1.21
CA GLY A 219 4.95 -4.66 -2.49
C GLY A 219 6.25 -3.86 -2.63
N SER A 220 6.15 -2.53 -2.58
CA SER A 220 7.28 -1.60 -2.71
C SER A 220 8.38 -1.86 -1.66
N PHE A 221 8.00 -2.21 -0.43
CA PHE A 221 8.94 -2.54 0.65
C PHE A 221 9.70 -3.85 0.37
N SER A 222 8.96 -4.92 0.06
CA SER A 222 9.52 -6.27 -0.12
C SER A 222 10.49 -6.38 -1.29
N GLN A 223 10.34 -5.47 -2.27
CA GLN A 223 11.16 -5.42 -3.48
C GLN A 223 12.30 -4.39 -3.40
N GLY A 224 12.42 -3.65 -2.30
CA GLY A 224 13.46 -2.62 -2.15
C GLY A 224 13.22 -1.37 -3.00
N ALA A 225 12.00 -1.17 -3.51
CA ALA A 225 11.65 -0.01 -4.33
C ALA A 225 11.61 1.30 -3.51
N LEU A 226 11.36 1.18 -2.20
CA LEU A 226 11.42 2.30 -1.26
C LEU A 226 12.61 2.16 -0.33
N SER A 227 13.43 3.21 -0.28
CA SER A 227 14.48 3.35 0.73
C SER A 227 13.88 3.56 2.11
N VAL A 228 14.48 2.90 3.12
CA VAL A 228 14.04 2.88 4.52
C VAL A 228 15.24 2.85 5.46
N ALA A 229 15.07 3.44 6.64
CA ALA A 229 16.05 3.37 7.71
C ALA A 229 15.77 2.18 8.65
N TYR A 230 16.80 1.73 9.35
CA TYR A 230 16.73 0.67 10.34
C TYR A 230 16.70 1.21 11.77
N ASN A 231 15.81 0.65 12.58
CA ASN A 231 15.90 0.63 14.03
C ASN A 231 15.23 -0.68 14.51
N PRO A 232 15.76 -1.40 15.51
CA PRO A 232 15.22 -2.69 15.93
C PRO A 232 13.90 -2.60 16.70
N HIS A 233 13.50 -1.41 17.17
CA HIS A 233 12.18 -1.21 17.75
C HIS A 233 11.06 -1.33 16.72
N CYS A 234 9.87 -1.59 17.23
CA CYS A 234 8.62 -1.44 16.52
C CYS A 234 7.94 -0.13 16.92
N VAL A 235 6.89 0.23 16.18
CA VAL A 235 6.01 1.35 16.45
C VAL A 235 4.62 0.80 16.74
N ALA A 236 4.00 1.25 17.82
CA ALA A 236 2.62 0.91 18.16
C ALA A 236 1.66 1.49 17.12
N MET A 237 0.81 0.61 16.58
CA MET A 237 -0.16 0.91 15.51
C MET A 237 -1.60 0.89 16.00
N ASP A 238 -1.87 0.09 17.03
CA ASP A 238 -3.11 0.16 17.78
C ASP A 238 -2.88 0.95 19.06
N GLY A 239 -3.68 2.01 19.25
CA GLY A 239 -3.64 2.83 20.44
C GLY A 239 -5.00 3.07 21.07
N GLY A 240 -6.06 2.39 20.61
CA GLY A 240 -7.44 2.66 21.03
C GLY A 240 -7.93 4.07 20.65
N ASP A 241 -7.42 5.10 21.34
CA ASP A 241 -7.75 6.53 21.23
C ASP A 241 -6.62 7.38 20.57
N ASP A 242 -5.79 6.76 19.72
CA ASP A 242 -4.60 7.37 19.10
C ASP A 242 -3.47 7.79 20.08
N SER A 243 -3.62 7.60 21.39
CA SER A 243 -2.61 8.02 22.38
C SER A 243 -1.30 7.25 22.28
N ALA A 244 -1.37 5.93 22.01
CA ALA A 244 -0.20 5.09 21.82
C ALA A 244 0.26 4.99 20.36
N TYR A 245 -0.52 5.51 19.40
CA TYR A 245 -0.16 5.46 17.98
C TYR A 245 1.11 6.26 17.71
N GLY A 246 2.14 5.58 17.18
CA GLY A 246 3.44 6.19 16.92
C GLY A 246 4.48 6.04 18.03
N VAL A 247 4.14 5.39 19.14
CA VAL A 247 5.10 5.17 20.23
C VAL A 247 6.07 4.07 19.86
N LEU A 248 7.36 4.34 20.07
CA LEU A 248 8.43 3.37 19.85
C LEU A 248 8.42 2.32 21.00
N VAL A 249 8.37 1.05 20.65
CA VAL A 249 8.25 -0.07 21.60
C VAL A 249 9.17 -1.22 21.22
N PRO A 250 9.66 -2.04 22.18
CA PRO A 250 10.46 -3.22 21.84
C PRO A 250 9.68 -4.20 20.96
N TRP A 251 10.40 -4.97 20.15
CA TRP A 251 9.79 -6.04 19.36
C TRP A 251 9.24 -7.14 20.28
N ASP A 252 7.98 -7.52 20.04
CA ASP A 252 7.28 -8.61 20.71
C ASP A 252 6.58 -9.45 19.65
N VAL A 253 6.79 -10.78 19.68
CA VAL A 253 6.31 -11.69 18.63
C VAL A 253 4.80 -11.70 18.53
N GLU A 254 4.11 -11.74 19.66
CA GLU A 254 2.66 -11.85 19.73
C GLU A 254 2.01 -10.57 19.21
N LYS A 255 2.49 -9.42 19.67
CA LYS A 255 2.01 -8.11 19.22
C LYS A 255 2.33 -7.84 17.75
N ALA A 256 3.52 -8.21 17.28
CA ALA A 256 3.90 -8.02 15.88
C ALA A 256 3.07 -8.89 14.94
N HIS A 257 2.78 -10.14 15.34
CA HIS A 257 1.97 -11.08 14.56
C HIS A 257 0.48 -10.71 14.54
N ARG A 258 -0.01 -10.08 15.61
CA ARG A 258 -1.35 -9.45 15.63
C ARG A 258 -1.40 -8.06 14.99
N ARG A 259 -0.26 -7.52 14.56
CA ARG A 259 -0.09 -6.17 13.98
C ARG A 259 -0.49 -5.02 14.92
N GLU A 260 -0.44 -5.25 16.23
CA GLU A 260 -0.55 -4.19 17.24
C GLU A 260 0.67 -3.27 17.19
N ILE A 261 1.82 -3.84 16.81
CA ILE A 261 3.08 -3.12 16.56
C ILE A 261 3.59 -3.48 15.16
N ILE A 262 4.25 -2.52 14.51
CA ILE A 262 4.89 -2.72 13.21
C ILE A 262 6.35 -2.31 13.30
N GLY A 263 7.25 -3.11 12.73
CA GLY A 263 8.67 -2.81 12.67
C GLY A 263 8.96 -1.40 12.15
N PHE A 264 9.91 -0.71 12.79
CA PHE A 264 10.24 0.69 12.47
C PHE A 264 10.40 0.98 10.96
N PRO A 265 11.11 0.16 10.16
CA PRO A 265 11.28 0.47 8.73
C PRO A 265 9.96 0.57 7.96
N MET A 266 9.00 -0.31 8.25
CA MET A 266 7.67 -0.27 7.63
C MET A 266 6.82 0.85 8.24
N ALA A 267 6.90 1.07 9.56
CA ALA A 267 6.21 2.16 10.23
C ALA A 267 6.61 3.54 9.66
N GLN A 268 7.91 3.73 9.36
CA GLN A 268 8.41 4.93 8.70
C GLN A 268 7.72 5.16 7.36
N LEU A 269 7.58 4.13 6.51
CA LEU A 269 6.90 4.27 5.21
C LEU A 269 5.42 4.61 5.36
N ILE A 270 4.74 4.05 6.37
CA ILE A 270 3.34 4.39 6.67
C ILE A 270 3.24 5.88 7.01
N CYS A 271 4.10 6.38 7.90
CA CYS A 271 4.17 7.80 8.23
C CYS A 271 4.47 8.66 7.00
N ASP A 272 5.47 8.30 6.20
CA ASP A 272 5.83 9.04 4.98
C ASP A 272 4.66 9.11 3.98
N ALA A 273 3.93 8.01 3.80
CA ALA A 273 2.76 7.95 2.92
C ALA A 273 1.61 8.82 3.44
N GLN A 274 1.31 8.74 4.74
CA GLN A 274 0.28 9.56 5.38
C GLN A 274 0.64 11.05 5.37
N GLU A 275 1.91 11.39 5.59
CA GLU A 275 2.41 12.77 5.54
C GLU A 275 2.31 13.34 4.13
N LEU A 276 2.78 12.60 3.12
CA LEU A 276 2.65 12.98 1.72
C LEU A 276 1.19 13.20 1.33
N LEU A 277 0.29 12.30 1.72
CA LEU A 277 -1.14 12.44 1.46
C LEU A 277 -1.72 13.69 2.15
N SER A 278 -1.46 13.86 3.44
CA SER A 278 -2.03 14.96 4.23
C SER A 278 -1.60 16.33 3.72
N SER A 279 -0.32 16.49 3.38
CA SER A 279 0.24 17.74 2.85
C SER A 279 -0.37 18.08 1.50
N ASN A 280 -0.47 17.09 0.59
CA ASN A 280 -1.05 17.29 -0.73
C ASN A 280 -2.55 17.61 -0.66
N LEU A 281 -3.32 16.91 0.17
CA LEU A 281 -4.74 17.20 0.37
C LEU A 281 -4.96 18.60 0.94
N LYS A 282 -4.12 19.02 1.88
CA LYS A 282 -4.16 20.38 2.43
C LYS A 282 -3.92 21.43 1.35
N SER A 283 -2.86 21.28 0.56
CA SER A 283 -2.55 22.21 -0.54
C SER A 283 -3.65 22.25 -1.60
N ILE A 284 -4.30 21.11 -1.92
CA ILE A 284 -5.47 21.11 -2.81
C ILE A 284 -6.60 21.97 -2.24
N VAL A 285 -6.94 21.79 -0.96
CA VAL A 285 -8.01 22.55 -0.30
C VAL A 285 -7.69 24.03 -0.26
N GLU A 286 -6.46 24.39 0.12
CA GLU A 286 -5.97 25.77 0.14
C GLU A 286 -6.06 26.41 -1.25
N MET A 287 -5.50 25.82 -2.30
CA MET A 287 -5.54 26.41 -3.65
C MET A 287 -6.95 26.51 -4.26
N VAL A 288 -7.87 25.61 -3.89
CA VAL A 288 -9.29 25.73 -4.31
C VAL A 288 -9.96 26.92 -3.61
N LEU A 289 -9.54 27.24 -2.39
CA LEU A 289 -10.10 28.30 -1.57
C LEU A 289 -9.40 29.66 -1.71
N GLU A 290 -8.11 29.70 -2.07
CA GLU A 290 -7.27 30.91 -2.18
C GLU A 290 -7.85 31.99 -3.11
N ASN A 291 -8.45 31.59 -4.23
CA ASN A 291 -9.06 32.53 -5.17
C ASN A 291 -10.38 33.07 -4.61
N GLY A 292 -10.32 34.14 -3.81
CA GLY A 292 -11.47 34.86 -3.25
C GLY A 292 -11.92 34.32 -1.89
N LEU A 293 -10.99 33.98 -1.00
CA LEU A 293 -11.33 33.59 0.37
C LEU A 293 -12.05 34.73 1.13
N GLU A 294 -11.68 35.98 0.86
CA GLU A 294 -12.33 37.18 1.42
C GLU A 294 -13.81 37.31 1.03
N GLU A 295 -14.17 36.84 -0.17
CA GLU A 295 -15.53 36.84 -0.70
C GLU A 295 -16.27 35.52 -0.42
N ALA A 296 -15.62 34.56 0.26
CA ALA A 296 -16.19 33.24 0.48
C ALA A 296 -17.29 33.30 1.54
N THR A 297 -18.49 32.87 1.16
CA THR A 297 -19.58 32.63 2.11
C THR A 297 -19.16 31.52 3.07
N GLN A 298 -19.26 31.79 4.37
CA GLN A 298 -19.04 30.80 5.41
C GLN A 298 -20.22 29.80 5.45
N GLY A 299 -19.93 28.55 5.77
CA GLY A 299 -20.91 27.47 5.88
C GLY A 299 -20.45 26.16 5.25
N ASN A 300 -21.06 25.07 5.72
CA ASN A 300 -20.78 23.70 5.27
C ASN A 300 -22.06 22.85 5.11
N GLY A 301 -23.23 23.47 4.91
CA GLY A 301 -24.51 22.77 4.82
C GLY A 301 -24.59 21.79 3.65
N ASN A 302 -24.06 22.17 2.48
CA ASN A 302 -23.96 21.28 1.32
C ASN A 302 -22.97 20.14 1.59
N TRP A 303 -21.86 20.41 2.27
CA TRP A 303 -20.91 19.36 2.66
C TRP A 303 -21.57 18.33 3.59
N ILE A 304 -22.31 18.78 4.60
CA ILE A 304 -23.07 17.90 5.51
C ILE A 304 -24.10 17.07 4.74
N ARG A 305 -24.82 17.68 3.78
CA ARG A 305 -25.76 16.95 2.93
C ARG A 305 -25.08 15.85 2.11
N LEU A 306 -23.89 16.13 1.56
CA LEU A 306 -23.10 15.15 0.79
C LEU A 306 -22.61 13.99 1.66
N ILE A 307 -22.30 14.22 2.93
CA ILE A 307 -21.99 13.13 3.88
C ILE A 307 -23.20 12.18 3.98
N GLY A 308 -24.41 12.73 4.06
CA GLY A 308 -25.65 11.94 4.14
C GLY A 308 -25.91 11.06 2.91
N SER A 309 -25.39 11.42 1.74
CA SER A 309 -25.47 10.61 0.52
C SER A 309 -24.22 9.74 0.27
N ASP A 310 -23.33 9.62 1.25
CA ASP A 310 -22.03 8.93 1.11
C ASP A 310 -21.22 9.47 -0.09
N PHE A 311 -21.36 10.77 -0.38
CA PHE A 311 -20.75 11.43 -1.54
C PHE A 311 -21.04 10.71 -2.87
N ARG A 312 -22.19 10.04 -3.00
CA ARG A 312 -22.61 9.44 -4.26
C ARG A 312 -23.27 10.51 -5.12
N ALA A 313 -22.97 10.50 -6.42
CA ALA A 313 -23.72 11.31 -7.37
C ALA A 313 -25.14 10.75 -7.47
N ASP A 314 -26.14 11.62 -7.61
CA ASP A 314 -27.55 11.24 -7.82
C ASP A 314 -27.81 10.55 -9.18
N SER A 315 -26.77 10.16 -9.93
CA SER A 315 -26.94 9.53 -11.24
C SER A 315 -26.97 8.01 -11.15
N ASP A 316 -27.99 7.42 -11.76
CA ASP A 316 -28.18 5.99 -12.10
C ASP A 316 -27.09 5.39 -13.02
N SER A 317 -25.90 5.99 -13.04
CA SER A 317 -24.77 5.50 -13.81
C SER A 317 -24.16 4.28 -13.12
N SER A 318 -24.76 3.12 -13.39
CA SER A 318 -24.33 1.76 -13.01
C SER A 318 -22.88 1.38 -13.41
N SER A 319 -22.14 2.30 -14.05
CA SER A 319 -20.79 2.12 -14.56
C SER A 319 -19.67 2.56 -13.60
N PHE A 320 -19.97 3.20 -12.47
CA PHE A 320 -18.94 3.52 -11.49
C PHE A 320 -18.64 2.31 -10.61
N GLN A 321 -17.53 1.65 -10.95
CA GLN A 321 -16.81 0.67 -10.15
C GLN A 321 -16.84 1.03 -8.66
N ARG A 322 -16.95 0.01 -7.78
CA ARG A 322 -16.90 0.18 -6.32
C ARG A 322 -15.81 1.19 -5.95
N ARG A 323 -16.18 2.24 -5.20
CA ARG A 323 -15.25 3.27 -4.72
C ARG A 323 -14.03 2.59 -4.07
N PRO A 324 -12.79 3.02 -4.34
CA PRO A 324 -11.62 2.39 -3.74
C PRO A 324 -11.67 2.54 -2.21
N MET A 325 -11.21 1.52 -1.47
CA MET A 325 -11.32 1.50 0.00
C MET A 325 -10.69 2.71 0.71
N ALA A 326 -9.67 3.33 0.11
CA ALA A 326 -9.04 4.53 0.65
C ALA A 326 -9.94 5.78 0.70
N PHE A 327 -11.10 5.73 0.05
CA PHE A 327 -12.06 6.83 -0.09
C PHE A 327 -13.34 6.57 0.71
N THR A 328 -13.40 5.46 1.44
CA THR A 328 -14.48 5.12 2.36
C THR A 328 -13.95 5.15 3.79
N SER A 329 -14.81 5.00 4.79
CA SER A 329 -14.31 4.77 6.15
C SER A 329 -13.50 3.47 6.20
N PRO A 330 -12.48 3.37 7.06
CA PRO A 330 -11.73 2.14 7.27
C PRO A 330 -12.68 0.98 7.56
N PRO A 331 -12.42 -0.21 7.00
CA PRO A 331 -13.26 -1.37 7.27
C PRO A 331 -13.22 -1.70 8.77
N SER A 332 -14.38 -1.67 9.41
CA SER A 332 -14.54 -2.20 10.76
C SER A 332 -14.92 -3.68 10.68
N LEU A 333 -14.42 -4.48 11.62
CA LEU A 333 -14.80 -5.87 11.72
C LEU A 333 -16.29 -5.95 12.09
N CYS A 334 -17.10 -6.40 11.14
CA CYS A 334 -18.51 -6.67 11.34
C CYS A 334 -18.81 -8.07 10.80
N LEU A 335 -18.83 -9.04 11.71
CA LEU A 335 -19.02 -10.45 11.36
C LEU A 335 -20.34 -10.67 10.62
N ASP A 336 -21.40 -9.95 10.98
CA ASP A 336 -22.71 -10.04 10.32
C ASP A 336 -22.64 -9.59 8.86
N LYS A 337 -22.06 -8.41 8.59
CA LYS A 337 -21.86 -7.91 7.21
C LYS A 337 -20.96 -8.83 6.40
N MET A 338 -19.94 -9.42 7.02
CA MET A 338 -19.09 -10.39 6.35
C MET A 338 -19.85 -11.67 5.99
N LEU A 339 -20.61 -12.22 6.93
CA LEU A 339 -21.44 -13.41 6.70
C LEU A 339 -22.48 -13.15 5.62
N GLU A 340 -23.13 -11.98 5.63
CA GLU A 340 -24.06 -11.54 4.59
C GLU A 340 -23.36 -11.44 3.23
N THR A 341 -22.17 -10.83 3.17
CA THR A 341 -21.37 -10.74 1.95
C THR A 341 -20.99 -12.13 1.43
N PHE A 342 -20.56 -13.04 2.29
CA PHE A 342 -20.22 -14.41 1.91
C PHE A 342 -21.45 -15.16 1.38
N ARG A 343 -22.59 -15.04 2.06
CA ARG A 343 -23.85 -15.65 1.61
C ARG A 343 -24.31 -15.10 0.27
N SER A 344 -24.26 -13.79 0.09
CA SER A 344 -24.61 -13.13 -1.17
C SER A 344 -23.69 -13.58 -2.30
N ARG A 345 -22.36 -13.58 -2.09
CA ARG A 345 -21.40 -14.06 -3.11
C ARG A 345 -21.57 -15.53 -3.43
N HIS A 346 -21.86 -16.36 -2.42
CA HIS A 346 -22.13 -17.78 -2.62
C HIS A 346 -23.40 -17.99 -3.45
N ALA A 347 -24.48 -17.29 -3.13
CA ALA A 347 -25.72 -17.34 -3.92
C ALA A 347 -25.48 -16.88 -5.36
N SER A 348 -24.81 -15.74 -5.58
CA SER A 348 -24.49 -15.28 -6.93
C SER A 348 -23.61 -16.27 -7.71
N ALA A 349 -22.63 -16.91 -7.05
CA ALA A 349 -21.80 -17.92 -7.70
C ALA A 349 -22.58 -19.19 -8.05
N MET A 350 -23.56 -19.57 -7.23
CA MET A 350 -24.48 -20.66 -7.55
C MET A 350 -25.36 -20.33 -8.76
N ASP A 351 -25.94 -19.13 -8.78
CA ASP A 351 -26.76 -18.65 -9.90
C ASP A 351 -25.94 -18.59 -11.19
N GLU A 352 -24.70 -18.06 -11.13
CA GLU A 352 -23.77 -18.04 -12.28
C GLU A 352 -23.42 -19.45 -12.77
N ALA A 353 -23.18 -20.40 -11.86
CA ALA A 353 -22.90 -21.79 -12.20
C ALA A 353 -24.10 -22.50 -12.82
N GLU A 354 -25.31 -22.21 -12.34
CA GLU A 354 -26.55 -22.71 -12.94
C GLU A 354 -26.72 -22.16 -14.35
N LEU A 355 -26.62 -20.84 -14.53
CA LEU A 355 -26.71 -20.19 -15.85
C LEU A 355 -25.68 -20.73 -16.83
N LEU A 356 -24.45 -21.01 -16.38
CA LEU A 356 -23.41 -21.61 -17.21
C LEU A 356 -23.82 -23.01 -17.73
N GLN A 357 -24.59 -23.76 -16.96
CA GLN A 357 -25.05 -25.11 -17.31
C GLN A 357 -26.36 -25.10 -18.09
N THR A 358 -27.26 -24.16 -17.82
CA THR A 358 -28.63 -24.17 -18.34
C THR A 358 -28.85 -23.20 -19.50
N ASP A 359 -28.06 -22.13 -19.61
CA ASP A 359 -28.19 -21.11 -20.66
C ASP A 359 -26.96 -21.08 -21.59
N PRO A 360 -27.06 -21.69 -22.79
CA PRO A 360 -26.00 -21.67 -23.80
C PRO A 360 -25.60 -20.27 -24.26
N ALA A 361 -26.50 -19.28 -24.21
CA ALA A 361 -26.20 -17.91 -24.61
C ALA A 361 -25.32 -17.23 -23.55
N PHE A 362 -25.65 -17.41 -22.26
CA PHE A 362 -24.82 -16.96 -21.15
C PHE A 362 -23.42 -17.60 -21.17
N ALA A 363 -23.34 -18.91 -21.36
CA ALA A 363 -22.07 -19.62 -21.46
C ALA A 363 -21.20 -19.11 -22.64
N LYS A 364 -21.82 -18.85 -23.80
CA LYS A 364 -21.15 -18.29 -24.97
C LYS A 364 -20.65 -16.86 -24.72
N ASP A 365 -21.43 -16.02 -24.05
CA ASP A 365 -21.03 -14.66 -23.73
C ASP A 365 -19.84 -14.65 -22.75
N LEU A 366 -19.88 -15.50 -21.71
CA LEU A 366 -18.78 -15.63 -20.76
C LEU A 366 -17.50 -16.13 -21.44
N LEU A 367 -17.57 -17.17 -22.29
CA LEU A 367 -16.43 -17.66 -23.07
C LEU A 367 -15.87 -16.57 -23.98
N SER A 368 -16.74 -15.84 -24.69
CA SER A 368 -16.31 -14.75 -25.56
C SER A 368 -15.68 -13.58 -24.80
N THR A 369 -16.10 -13.35 -23.55
CA THR A 369 -15.50 -12.36 -22.65
C THR A 369 -14.14 -12.84 -22.16
N ALA A 370 -14.02 -14.13 -21.81
CA ALA A 370 -12.76 -14.75 -21.44
C ALA A 370 -11.75 -14.71 -22.60
N GLU A 371 -12.16 -15.03 -23.83
CA GLU A 371 -11.35 -14.93 -25.05
C GLU A 371 -10.89 -13.50 -25.33
N ARG A 372 -11.75 -12.51 -25.05
CA ARG A 372 -11.42 -11.09 -25.19
C ARG A 372 -10.49 -10.58 -24.09
N SER A 373 -10.37 -11.29 -22.97
CA SER A 373 -9.51 -10.91 -21.85
C SER A 373 -8.04 -10.90 -22.25
N ILE A 374 -7.27 -10.00 -21.61
CA ILE A 374 -5.83 -9.87 -21.83
C ILE A 374 -5.13 -11.18 -21.45
N VAL A 375 -5.57 -11.84 -20.38
CA VAL A 375 -5.01 -13.11 -19.91
C VAL A 375 -5.08 -14.17 -21.00
N HIS A 376 -6.24 -14.37 -21.62
CA HIS A 376 -6.40 -15.33 -22.72
C HIS A 376 -5.56 -14.94 -23.94
N LYS A 377 -5.54 -13.67 -24.34
CA LYS A 377 -4.71 -13.19 -25.47
C LYS A 377 -3.21 -13.41 -25.23
N THR A 378 -2.76 -13.33 -23.99
CA THR A 378 -1.35 -13.53 -23.61
C THR A 378 -0.97 -15.00 -23.56
N VAL A 379 -1.92 -15.88 -23.20
CA VAL A 379 -1.75 -17.34 -23.16
C VAL A 379 -1.82 -17.97 -24.56
N SER A 380 -2.68 -17.46 -25.45
CA SER A 380 -2.97 -18.07 -26.76
C SER A 380 -2.03 -17.68 -27.91
N ASN A 381 -1.02 -16.83 -27.68
CA ASN A 381 -0.05 -16.47 -28.72
C ASN A 381 1.23 -17.33 -28.62
N PRO A 382 1.40 -18.36 -29.47
CA PRO A 382 2.61 -19.20 -29.48
C PRO A 382 3.84 -18.52 -30.10
N TYR A 383 3.70 -17.33 -30.71
CA TYR A 383 4.80 -16.54 -31.29
C TYR A 383 5.22 -15.34 -30.43
N ALA A 384 4.60 -15.16 -29.25
CA ALA A 384 5.15 -14.30 -28.19
C ALA A 384 6.29 -15.04 -27.46
N THR A 385 7.28 -15.50 -28.20
CA THR A 385 8.49 -16.17 -27.70
C THR A 385 9.65 -15.20 -27.57
N ASP A 386 9.44 -14.09 -26.86
CA ASP A 386 10.57 -13.31 -26.33
C ASP A 386 10.35 -12.63 -24.97
N THR A 387 9.22 -12.87 -24.30
CA THR A 387 9.03 -12.42 -22.91
C THR A 387 8.43 -13.51 -22.04
N ARG A 388 9.24 -14.52 -21.71
CA ARG A 388 8.97 -15.40 -20.55
C ARG A 388 8.78 -14.61 -19.23
N HIS A 389 9.20 -13.35 -19.21
CA HIS A 389 9.17 -12.42 -18.07
C HIS A 389 7.77 -11.88 -17.73
N GLU A 390 6.85 -11.70 -18.69
CA GLU A 390 5.53 -11.10 -18.39
C GLU A 390 4.45 -12.12 -17.98
N ARG A 391 4.67 -13.41 -18.28
CA ARG A 391 3.70 -14.48 -18.00
C ARG A 391 3.57 -14.81 -16.51
N PHE A 392 4.64 -14.62 -15.72
CA PHE A 392 4.62 -14.90 -14.28
C PHE A 392 4.00 -13.78 -13.45
N ASP A 393 4.26 -12.51 -13.80
CA ASP A 393 3.73 -11.36 -13.05
C ASP A 393 2.22 -11.20 -13.18
N CYS A 394 1.65 -11.50 -14.35
CA CYS A 394 0.21 -11.43 -14.58
C CYS A 394 -0.55 -12.60 -13.92
N MET A 395 0.04 -13.80 -13.86
CA MET A 395 -0.56 -14.93 -13.14
C MET A 395 -0.48 -14.77 -11.63
N LEU A 396 0.64 -14.30 -11.07
CA LEU A 396 0.76 -14.10 -9.62
C LEU A 396 -0.15 -12.96 -9.16
N THR A 397 -0.23 -11.82 -9.86
CA THR A 397 -1.18 -10.76 -9.49
C THR A 397 -2.64 -11.18 -9.59
N SER A 398 -3.00 -12.05 -10.54
CA SER A 398 -4.38 -12.55 -10.70
C SER A 398 -4.74 -13.67 -9.71
N PHE A 399 -3.83 -14.63 -9.45
CA PHE A 399 -4.01 -15.66 -8.42
C PHE A 399 -4.02 -15.07 -7.02
N PHE A 400 -3.14 -14.10 -6.74
CA PHE A 400 -3.20 -13.38 -5.47
C PHE A 400 -4.47 -12.53 -5.36
N SER A 401 -5.02 -11.97 -6.46
CA SER A 401 -6.28 -11.22 -6.39
C SER A 401 -7.51 -12.10 -6.08
N LEU A 402 -7.54 -13.35 -6.57
CA LEU A 402 -8.60 -14.32 -6.27
C LEU A 402 -8.49 -14.92 -4.86
N ASP A 403 -7.28 -15.16 -4.35
CA ASP A 403 -7.06 -15.63 -2.95
C ASP A 403 -7.06 -14.50 -1.91
N ARG A 404 -6.94 -13.22 -2.32
CA ARG A 404 -6.94 -12.04 -1.41
C ARG A 404 -8.30 -11.72 -0.78
N ALA A 405 -9.36 -12.43 -1.15
CA ALA A 405 -10.63 -12.39 -0.42
C ALA A 405 -10.66 -13.35 0.79
N VAL A 406 -9.72 -14.28 0.91
CA VAL A 406 -9.76 -15.37 1.91
C VAL A 406 -8.77 -15.16 3.07
N ILE A 407 -7.67 -14.44 2.86
CA ILE A 407 -6.63 -14.24 3.90
C ILE A 407 -6.79 -12.87 4.58
N ALA A 408 -7.92 -12.67 5.26
CA ALA A 408 -8.12 -11.51 6.15
C ALA A 408 -8.37 -11.90 7.61
N PHE A 409 -8.42 -13.19 7.95
CA PHE A 409 -8.70 -13.62 9.33
C PHE A 409 -7.78 -14.76 9.75
N GLY A 410 -6.81 -14.43 10.60
CA GLY A 410 -6.06 -15.42 11.36
C GLY A 410 -7.00 -16.13 12.33
N LEU A 411 -7.21 -17.42 12.12
CA LEU A 411 -7.71 -18.33 13.15
C LEU A 411 -6.52 -19.16 13.64
N PRO A 412 -6.34 -19.32 14.97
CA PRO A 412 -5.30 -20.17 15.51
C PRO A 412 -5.62 -21.64 15.20
N TYR A 413 -4.65 -22.33 14.62
CA TYR A 413 -4.63 -23.79 14.52
C TYR A 413 -4.59 -24.37 15.93
N SER A 414 -5.70 -24.92 16.43
CA SER A 414 -5.69 -25.78 17.61
C SER A 414 -5.47 -27.23 17.17
N HIS A 415 -4.38 -27.83 17.62
CA HIS A 415 -4.15 -29.27 17.47
C HIS A 415 -5.24 -30.09 18.15
N ARG A 416 -5.83 -31.02 17.41
CA ARG A 416 -6.19 -32.35 17.88
C ARG A 416 -5.43 -33.37 17.04
#